data_AF-A0AAD5ECF6-F1
#
_entry.id   AF-A0AAD5ECF6-F1
#
_cell.length_a   1.000
_cell.length_b   1.000
_cell.length_c   1.000
_cell.angle_alpha   90.00
_cell.angle_beta   90.00
_cell.angle_gamma   90.00
#
_symmetry.space_group_name_H-M   'P 1'
#
loop_
_entity.id
_entity.type
_entity.pdbx_description
1 polymer ?
#
loop_
_entity_poly.entity_id
_entity_poly.type
_entity_poly.pdbx_seq_one_letter_code
_entity_poly.pdbx_strand_id
1 'polypeptide(L)'
;MDIVYSRLNVLERIWSEHGGCSGDANENSACSENARIKLKDVIWHINIAIQTEMRERRLLSAEIEDLMSSIDGYCHILGIQIDTVLAKSFVNNNADSVSEALGGWLIDLHGDSNPTYGRRKALQSLDARLQAEVDQRWSYVNAWIAGIQDVCVELHMDSPILPTQPDSSDLSWATVQGISCQYRDHMKILVGDSKQLLLFACKHALIYYDDHRMTNAISLSTT
;
A
#
# COMPACT_ATOMS: atom_id res chain seq x y z
N MET A 1 11.64 17.24 -23.41
CA MET A 1 12.79 16.77 -24.22
C MET A 1 13.26 17.79 -25.24
N ASP A 2 12.43 18.79 -25.60
CA ASP A 2 12.71 19.74 -26.69
C ASP A 2 13.90 20.67 -26.47
N ILE A 3 14.25 20.98 -25.22
CA ILE A 3 15.33 21.94 -24.91
C ILE A 3 16.71 21.34 -25.19
N VAL A 4 16.90 20.03 -24.97
CA VAL A 4 18.21 19.39 -25.17
C VAL A 4 18.42 19.09 -26.65
N TYR A 5 17.41 18.58 -27.35
CA TYR A 5 17.45 18.40 -28.80
C TYR A 5 17.57 19.73 -29.54
N SER A 6 16.87 20.79 -29.12
CA SER A 6 17.05 22.11 -29.73
C SER A 6 18.46 22.67 -29.50
N ARG A 7 19.08 22.44 -28.33
CA ARG A 7 20.47 22.85 -28.08
C ARG A 7 21.49 22.01 -28.85
N LEU A 8 21.24 20.72 -29.05
CA LEU A 8 22.05 19.85 -29.90
C LEU A 8 21.98 20.32 -31.37
N ASN A 9 20.79 20.64 -31.86
CA ASN A 9 20.58 21.18 -33.21
C ASN A 9 21.23 22.57 -33.37
N VAL A 10 21.26 23.39 -32.32
CA VAL A 10 21.98 24.67 -32.32
C VAL A 10 23.49 24.45 -32.43
N LEU A 11 24.04 23.46 -31.73
CA LEU A 11 25.46 23.10 -31.84
C LEU A 11 25.81 22.53 -33.22
N GLU A 12 24.93 21.70 -33.80
CA GLU A 12 25.07 21.15 -35.15
C GLU A 12 24.93 22.23 -36.24
N ARG A 13 24.10 23.25 -36.00
CA ARG A 13 24.00 24.44 -36.85
C ARG A 13 25.25 25.31 -36.76
N ILE A 14 25.77 25.58 -35.56
CA ILE A 14 27.02 26.35 -35.36
C ILE A 14 28.20 25.63 -36.05
N TRP A 15 28.22 24.30 -35.99
CA TRP A 15 29.17 23.46 -36.73
C TRP A 15 29.07 23.63 -38.24
N SER A 16 27.86 23.64 -38.78
CA SER A 16 27.60 23.85 -40.21
C SER A 16 28.00 25.26 -40.68
N GLU A 17 27.81 26.26 -39.81
CA GLU A 17 28.19 27.65 -40.07
C GLU A 17 29.72 27.85 -40.04
N HIS A 18 30.45 27.14 -39.18
CA HIS A 18 31.93 27.26 -39.07
C HIS A 18 32.69 26.31 -40.01
N GLY A 19 32.05 25.25 -40.52
CA GLY A 19 32.59 24.37 -41.56
C GLY A 19 32.62 25.00 -42.97
N GLY A 20 32.10 26.22 -43.12
CA GLY A 20 32.01 26.97 -44.38
C GLY A 20 33.06 28.06 -44.58
N CYS A 21 34.12 28.15 -43.77
CA CYS A 21 35.23 29.09 -44.03
C CYS A 21 36.22 28.51 -45.04
N SER A 22 35.81 28.49 -46.31
CA SER A 22 36.71 28.43 -47.46
C SER A 22 37.38 29.80 -47.63
N GLY A 23 38.63 29.94 -47.17
CA GLY A 23 39.46 31.10 -47.47
C GLY A 23 40.72 31.15 -46.60
N ASP A 24 41.86 30.89 -47.25
CA ASP A 24 43.24 31.06 -46.78
C ASP A 24 43.88 29.92 -45.96
N ALA A 25 44.46 29.00 -46.73
CA ALA A 25 45.35 27.93 -46.32
C ALA A 25 46.73 28.50 -45.92
N ASN A 26 47.08 28.40 -44.64
CA ASN A 26 48.28 27.64 -44.20
C ASN A 26 48.56 27.65 -42.70
N GLU A 27 47.89 28.47 -41.88
CA GLU A 27 48.10 28.45 -40.41
C GLU A 27 46.83 28.10 -39.61
N ASN A 28 45.65 28.15 -40.24
CA ASN A 28 44.36 27.88 -39.59
C ASN A 28 43.89 26.41 -39.69
N SER A 29 44.59 25.56 -40.44
CA SER A 29 44.23 24.14 -40.65
C SER A 29 44.31 23.33 -39.36
N ALA A 30 45.39 23.48 -38.59
CA ALA A 30 45.57 22.75 -37.34
C ALA A 30 44.63 23.25 -36.24
N CYS A 31 44.32 24.55 -36.21
CA CYS A 31 43.37 25.14 -35.27
C CYS A 31 41.93 24.69 -35.58
N SER A 32 41.53 24.69 -36.85
CA SER A 32 40.24 24.21 -37.33
C SER A 32 40.04 22.71 -37.09
N GLU A 33 41.05 21.88 -37.36
CA GLU A 33 40.97 20.43 -37.12
C GLU A 33 41.01 20.10 -35.62
N ASN A 34 41.77 20.83 -34.80
CA ASN A 34 41.76 20.66 -33.35
C ASN A 34 40.40 21.07 -32.73
N ALA A 35 39.79 22.15 -33.22
CA ALA A 35 38.43 22.54 -32.86
C ALA A 35 37.42 21.46 -33.28
N ARG A 36 37.62 20.85 -34.45
CA ARG A 36 36.81 19.75 -34.98
C ARG A 36 36.86 18.51 -34.09
N ILE A 37 38.06 18.12 -33.66
CA ILE A 37 38.27 16.96 -32.78
C ILE A 37 37.62 17.22 -31.41
N LYS A 38 37.85 18.40 -30.82
CA LYS A 38 37.26 18.77 -29.52
C LYS A 38 35.74 18.84 -29.57
N LEU A 39 35.14 19.38 -30.63
CA LEU A 39 33.68 19.43 -30.73
C LEU A 39 33.07 18.03 -30.93
N LYS A 40 33.71 17.16 -31.71
CA LYS A 40 33.29 15.76 -31.82
C LYS A 40 33.29 15.06 -30.47
N ASP A 41 34.30 15.31 -29.65
CA ASP A 41 34.40 14.79 -28.29
C ASP A 41 33.27 15.32 -27.39
N VAL A 42 32.99 16.63 -27.44
CA VAL A 42 31.86 17.24 -26.72
C VAL A 42 30.51 16.66 -27.16
N ILE A 43 30.28 16.50 -28.47
CA ILE A 43 29.05 15.88 -29.00
C ILE A 43 28.92 14.44 -28.53
N TRP A 44 30.01 13.67 -28.54
CA TRP A 44 30.03 12.30 -28.04
C TRP A 44 29.67 12.23 -26.54
N HIS A 45 30.28 13.08 -25.72
CA HIS A 45 29.97 13.16 -24.29
C HIS A 45 28.52 13.59 -24.02
N ILE A 46 27.98 14.55 -24.78
CA ILE A 46 26.56 14.95 -24.68
C ILE A 46 25.64 13.80 -25.08
N ASN A 47 25.95 13.07 -26.15
CA ASN A 47 25.16 11.90 -26.56
C ASN A 47 25.15 10.83 -25.48
N ILE A 48 26.29 10.57 -24.82
CA ILE A 48 26.33 9.64 -23.67
C ILE A 48 25.43 10.15 -22.54
N ALA A 49 25.54 11.42 -22.16
CA ALA A 49 24.70 11.98 -21.11
C ALA A 49 23.20 11.87 -21.43
N ILE A 50 22.81 12.14 -22.69
CA ILE A 50 21.42 11.98 -23.16
C ILE A 50 20.98 10.52 -23.05
N GLN A 51 21.79 9.57 -23.51
CA GLN A 51 21.44 8.16 -23.44
C GLN A 51 21.31 7.66 -22.00
N THR A 52 22.19 8.12 -21.10
CA THR A 52 22.11 7.83 -19.67
C THR A 52 20.82 8.37 -19.07
N GLU A 53 20.50 9.65 -19.30
CA GLU A 53 19.27 10.27 -18.80
C GLU A 53 18.02 9.57 -19.36
N MET A 54 18.01 9.19 -20.64
CA MET A 54 16.90 8.42 -21.24
C MET A 54 16.75 7.06 -20.59
N ARG A 55 17.85 6.38 -20.26
CA ARG A 55 17.83 5.11 -19.54
C ARG A 55 17.27 5.27 -18.14
N GLU A 56 17.74 6.26 -17.38
CA GLU A 56 17.25 6.53 -16.03
C GLU A 56 15.76 6.86 -16.01
N ARG A 57 15.28 7.66 -16.97
CA ARG A 57 13.83 7.94 -17.12
C ARG A 57 13.00 6.70 -17.39
N ARG A 58 13.49 5.78 -18.22
CA ARG A 58 12.81 4.49 -18.48
C ARG A 58 12.75 3.64 -17.22
N LEU A 59 13.84 3.55 -16.47
CA LEU A 59 13.89 2.82 -15.20
C LEU A 59 12.90 3.41 -14.19
N LEU A 60 12.91 4.74 -14.04
CA LEU A 60 11.99 5.43 -13.14
C LEU A 60 10.52 5.24 -13.54
N SER A 61 10.22 5.21 -14.84
CA SER A 61 8.88 4.92 -15.34
C SER A 61 8.43 3.50 -14.98
N ALA A 62 9.30 2.51 -15.18
CA ALA A 62 9.02 1.13 -14.82
C ALA A 62 8.79 0.97 -13.31
N GLU A 63 9.64 1.59 -12.48
CA GLU A 63 9.45 1.59 -11.02
C GLU A 63 8.12 2.21 -10.59
N ILE A 64 7.68 3.28 -11.26
CA ILE A 64 6.39 3.92 -10.99
C ILE A 64 5.24 2.99 -11.39
N GLU A 65 5.34 2.29 -12.52
CA GLU A 65 4.33 1.34 -12.99
C GLU A 65 4.20 0.14 -12.04
N ASP A 66 5.32 -0.42 -11.60
CA ASP A 66 5.36 -1.50 -10.60
C ASP A 66 4.67 -1.08 -9.30
N LEU A 67 4.95 0.12 -8.80
CA LEU A 67 4.32 0.67 -7.61
C LEU A 67 2.81 0.89 -7.81
N MET A 68 2.40 1.41 -8.96
CA MET A 68 0.99 1.60 -9.28
C MET A 68 0.24 0.26 -9.33
N SER A 69 0.85 -0.77 -9.90
CA SER A 69 0.28 -2.13 -9.94
C SER A 69 0.15 -2.73 -8.53
N SER A 70 1.16 -2.54 -7.68
CA SER A 70 1.12 -2.97 -6.27
C SER A 70 0.00 -2.26 -5.49
N ILE A 71 -0.10 -0.92 -5.64
CA ILE A 71 -1.15 -0.10 -5.03
C ILE A 71 -2.54 -0.55 -5.48
N ASP A 72 -2.72 -0.81 -6.79
CA ASP A 72 -3.99 -1.32 -7.32
C ASP A 72 -4.37 -2.67 -6.70
N GLY A 73 -3.40 -3.57 -6.54
CA GLY A 73 -3.57 -4.83 -5.83
C GLY A 73 -4.07 -4.65 -4.39
N TYR A 74 -3.46 -3.75 -3.62
CA TYR A 74 -3.93 -3.45 -2.26
C TYR A 74 -5.31 -2.78 -2.25
N CYS A 75 -5.59 -1.88 -3.18
CA CYS A 75 -6.89 -1.24 -3.31
C CYS A 75 -8.00 -2.26 -3.61
N HIS A 76 -7.71 -3.23 -4.49
CA HIS A 76 -8.61 -4.34 -4.77
C HIS A 76 -8.87 -5.19 -3.52
N ILE A 77 -7.82 -5.57 -2.79
CA ILE A 77 -7.92 -6.33 -1.53
C ILE A 77 -8.75 -5.56 -0.49
N LEU A 78 -8.53 -4.25 -0.34
CA LEU A 78 -9.21 -3.44 0.67
C LEU A 78 -10.63 -3.01 0.26
N GLY A 79 -11.05 -3.28 -0.98
CA GLY A 79 -12.32 -2.85 -1.55
C GLY A 79 -12.43 -1.32 -1.69
N ILE A 80 -11.33 -0.63 -1.97
CA ILE A 80 -11.26 0.84 -2.06
C ILE A 80 -10.92 1.23 -3.50
N GLN A 81 -11.53 2.30 -4.02
CA GLN A 81 -11.19 2.85 -5.33
C GLN A 81 -9.82 3.53 -5.30
N ILE A 82 -8.93 3.14 -6.21
CA ILE A 82 -7.56 3.67 -6.32
C ILE A 82 -7.55 5.20 -6.47
N ASP A 83 -8.46 5.77 -7.26
CA ASP A 83 -8.56 7.23 -7.47
C ASP A 83 -8.79 7.99 -6.16
N THR A 84 -9.59 7.43 -5.26
CA THR A 84 -9.88 8.05 -3.95
C THR A 84 -8.68 7.99 -3.02
N VAL A 85 -7.88 6.93 -3.11
CA VAL A 85 -6.67 6.75 -2.30
C VAL A 85 -5.58 7.70 -2.75
N LEU A 86 -5.35 7.78 -4.06
CA LEU A 86 -4.40 8.70 -4.67
C LEU A 86 -4.77 10.15 -4.34
N ALA A 87 -6.02 10.55 -4.53
CA ALA A 87 -6.47 11.90 -4.20
C ALA A 87 -6.21 12.26 -2.72
N LYS A 88 -6.44 11.34 -1.78
CA LYS A 88 -6.22 11.58 -0.34
C LYS A 88 -4.74 11.57 0.05
N SER A 89 -3.92 10.71 -0.54
CA SER A 89 -2.50 10.60 -0.19
C SER A 89 -1.71 11.84 -0.57
N PHE A 90 -2.09 12.51 -1.67
CA PHE A 90 -1.36 13.68 -2.15
C PHE A 90 -1.81 14.99 -1.50
N VAL A 91 -3.04 15.05 -0.97
CA VAL A 91 -3.52 16.19 -0.16
C VAL A 91 -2.86 16.21 1.22
N ASN A 92 -2.66 15.05 1.84
CA ASN A 92 -2.14 14.99 3.22
C ASN A 92 -0.62 15.11 3.36
N ASN A 93 0.14 14.92 2.28
CA ASN A 93 1.60 14.87 2.35
C ASN A 93 2.32 16.20 2.08
N ASN A 94 1.61 17.27 1.67
CA ASN A 94 2.24 18.56 1.30
C ASN A 94 1.39 19.78 1.71
N ALA A 95 1.32 20.08 3.01
CA ALA A 95 0.71 21.32 3.49
C ALA A 95 1.59 22.57 3.28
N ASP A 96 2.88 22.43 2.87
CA ASP A 96 3.82 23.56 2.92
C ASP A 96 4.39 24.07 1.58
N SER A 97 4.07 23.51 0.40
CA SER A 97 4.63 24.12 -0.86
C SER A 97 4.00 23.77 -2.22
N VAL A 98 2.85 23.08 -2.33
CA VAL A 98 2.47 22.47 -3.64
C VAL A 98 1.03 22.79 -4.08
N SER A 99 0.48 23.96 -3.71
CA SER A 99 -0.91 24.32 -4.08
C SER A 99 -1.12 24.51 -5.59
N GLU A 100 -0.11 24.94 -6.36
CA GLU A 100 -0.25 25.15 -7.82
C GLU A 100 0.12 23.94 -8.68
N ALA A 101 1.03 23.06 -8.22
CA ALA A 101 1.43 21.88 -8.98
C ALA A 101 0.52 20.65 -8.73
N LEU A 102 -0.17 20.58 -7.57
CA LEU A 102 -1.12 19.50 -7.26
C LEU A 102 -2.39 19.56 -8.14
N GLY A 103 -2.79 20.76 -8.58
CA GLY A 103 -3.93 20.94 -9.48
C GLY A 103 -3.70 20.34 -10.88
N GLY A 104 -2.48 20.42 -11.41
CA GLY A 104 -2.12 19.76 -12.67
C GLY A 104 -1.90 18.25 -12.52
N TRP A 105 -1.38 17.81 -11.38
CA TRP A 105 -0.99 16.42 -11.19
C TRP A 105 -2.16 15.46 -10.96
N LEU A 106 -3.27 15.94 -10.39
CA LEU A 106 -4.51 15.16 -10.28
C LEU A 106 -5.23 15.03 -11.64
N ILE A 107 -5.05 16.01 -12.53
CA ILE A 107 -5.58 16.02 -13.90
C ILE A 107 -4.74 15.10 -14.81
N ASP A 108 -3.46 14.93 -14.51
CA ASP A 108 -2.49 14.09 -15.26
C ASP A 108 -2.46 12.61 -14.86
N LEU A 109 -3.36 12.13 -13.99
CA LEU A 109 -3.47 10.69 -13.67
C LEU A 109 -3.87 9.82 -14.87
N HIS A 110 -4.38 10.44 -15.94
CA HIS A 110 -4.66 9.81 -17.24
C HIS A 110 -3.85 10.41 -18.39
N GLY A 111 -2.90 11.30 -18.08
CA GLY A 111 -2.07 12.01 -19.04
C GLY A 111 -0.60 11.61 -18.95
N ASP A 112 0.07 11.70 -20.09
CA ASP A 112 1.48 11.38 -20.40
C ASP A 112 2.51 12.19 -19.55
N SER A 113 2.36 12.14 -18.22
CA SER A 113 3.15 12.93 -17.28
C SER A 113 4.51 12.27 -17.06
N ASN A 114 5.57 13.05 -17.30
CA ASN A 114 6.96 12.59 -17.17
C ASN A 114 7.21 11.91 -15.80
N PRO A 115 7.94 10.78 -15.78
CA PRO A 115 8.32 10.12 -14.53
C PRO A 115 9.23 11.06 -13.71
N THR A 116 8.90 11.26 -12.43
CA THR A 116 9.70 12.09 -11.50
C THR A 116 10.03 11.34 -10.23
N TYR A 117 11.20 11.60 -9.64
CA TYR A 117 11.61 10.97 -8.39
C TYR A 117 10.66 11.31 -7.23
N GLY A 118 10.05 12.51 -7.25
CA GLY A 118 9.02 12.91 -6.29
C GLY A 118 7.77 12.02 -6.39
N ARG A 119 7.29 11.74 -7.61
CA ARG A 119 6.18 10.80 -7.87
C ARG A 119 6.46 9.44 -7.24
N ARG A 120 7.60 8.88 -7.58
CA ARG A 120 8.00 7.56 -7.11
C ARG A 120 8.08 7.51 -5.58
N LYS A 121 8.69 8.51 -4.93
CA LYS A 121 8.80 8.55 -3.47
C LYS A 121 7.42 8.63 -2.79
N ALA A 122 6.50 9.43 -3.35
CA ALA A 122 5.16 9.55 -2.80
C ALA A 122 4.36 8.25 -2.97
N LEU A 123 4.48 7.58 -4.12
CA LEU A 123 3.89 6.27 -4.35
C LEU A 123 4.48 5.19 -3.44
N GLN A 124 5.80 5.15 -3.24
CA GLN A 124 6.45 4.25 -2.27
C GLN A 124 5.90 4.44 -0.86
N SER A 125 5.70 5.68 -0.42
CA SER A 125 5.12 5.94 0.89
C SER A 125 3.65 5.50 0.99
N LEU A 126 2.89 5.60 -0.10
CA LEU A 126 1.51 5.13 -0.15
C LEU A 126 1.44 3.61 -0.13
N ASP A 127 2.24 2.96 -0.97
CA ASP A 127 2.40 1.51 -1.06
C ASP A 127 2.67 0.89 0.32
N ALA A 128 3.69 1.41 1.03
CA ALA A 128 4.02 0.95 2.38
C ALA A 128 2.87 1.11 3.40
N ARG A 129 2.07 2.18 3.28
CA ARG A 129 0.91 2.41 4.15
C ARG A 129 -0.22 1.44 3.87
N LEU A 130 -0.50 1.18 2.59
CA LEU A 130 -1.54 0.23 2.18
C LEU A 130 -1.17 -1.19 2.58
N GLN A 131 0.10 -1.58 2.38
CA GLN A 131 0.62 -2.86 2.84
C GLN A 131 0.44 -3.02 4.36
N ALA A 132 0.82 -2.01 5.16
CA ALA A 132 0.64 -2.05 6.59
C ALA A 132 -0.83 -2.18 7.02
N GLU A 133 -1.76 -1.53 6.29
CA GLU A 133 -3.19 -1.65 6.54
C GLU A 133 -3.72 -3.07 6.21
N VAL A 134 -3.29 -3.65 5.10
CA VAL A 134 -3.60 -5.03 4.71
C VAL A 134 -3.10 -6.00 5.79
N ASP A 135 -1.85 -5.88 6.20
CA ASP A 135 -1.24 -6.73 7.23
C ASP A 135 -2.00 -6.62 8.57
N GLN A 136 -2.38 -5.40 8.96
CA GLN A 136 -3.15 -5.16 10.17
C GLN A 136 -4.54 -5.80 10.10
N ARG A 137 -5.26 -5.63 8.99
CA ARG A 137 -6.59 -6.24 8.80
C ARG A 137 -6.52 -7.77 8.81
N TRP A 138 -5.52 -8.35 8.15
CA TRP A 138 -5.26 -9.79 8.21
C TRP A 138 -5.02 -10.29 9.63
N SER A 139 -4.22 -9.57 10.41
CA SER A 139 -3.96 -9.92 11.81
C SER A 139 -5.25 -9.99 12.64
N TYR A 140 -6.14 -9.00 12.50
CA TYR A 140 -7.43 -9.01 13.19
C TYR A 140 -8.35 -10.12 12.71
N VAL A 141 -8.47 -10.30 11.39
CA VAL A 141 -9.30 -11.36 10.81
C VAL A 141 -8.84 -12.73 11.31
N ASN A 142 -7.54 -13.03 11.24
CA ASN A 142 -7.00 -14.30 11.71
C ASN A 142 -7.27 -14.54 13.20
N ALA A 143 -7.11 -13.51 14.03
CA ALA A 143 -7.39 -13.59 15.46
C ALA A 143 -8.87 -13.86 15.75
N TRP A 144 -9.79 -13.22 15.03
CA TRP A 144 -11.23 -13.43 15.20
C TRP A 144 -11.67 -14.79 14.66
N ILE A 145 -11.14 -15.25 13.52
CA ILE A 145 -11.43 -16.58 12.99
C ILE A 145 -11.01 -17.66 14.01
N ALA A 146 -9.79 -17.56 14.55
CA ALA A 146 -9.31 -18.47 15.58
C ALA A 146 -10.21 -18.42 16.83
N GLY A 147 -10.57 -17.22 17.29
CA GLY A 147 -11.47 -17.05 18.43
C GLY A 147 -12.88 -17.61 18.19
N ILE A 148 -13.42 -17.50 16.98
CA ILE A 148 -14.71 -18.14 16.62
C ILE A 148 -14.58 -19.66 16.71
N GLN A 149 -13.50 -20.23 16.20
CA GLN A 149 -13.27 -21.67 16.25
C GLN A 149 -13.20 -22.18 17.69
N ASP A 150 -12.45 -21.49 18.55
CA ASP A 150 -12.34 -21.83 19.98
C ASP A 150 -13.72 -21.80 20.67
N VAL A 151 -14.49 -20.73 20.44
CA VAL A 151 -15.83 -20.58 21.04
C VAL A 151 -16.80 -21.65 20.52
N CYS A 152 -16.75 -21.98 19.22
CA CYS A 152 -17.59 -23.04 18.66
C CYS A 152 -17.28 -24.41 19.28
N VAL A 153 -15.99 -24.72 19.49
CA VAL A 153 -15.58 -25.95 20.19
C VAL A 153 -16.14 -25.97 21.61
N GLU A 154 -16.04 -24.87 22.35
CA GLU A 154 -16.55 -24.79 23.73
C GLU A 154 -18.08 -24.92 23.80
N LEU A 155 -18.80 -24.28 22.87
CA LEU A 155 -20.25 -24.35 22.76
C LEU A 155 -20.77 -25.65 22.12
N HIS A 156 -19.89 -26.57 21.73
CA HIS A 156 -20.24 -27.78 20.98
C HIS A 156 -21.08 -27.49 19.73
N MET A 157 -20.80 -26.35 19.09
CA MET A 157 -21.42 -25.96 17.82
C MET A 157 -20.54 -26.44 16.67
N ASP A 158 -21.18 -26.83 15.56
CA ASP A 158 -20.44 -27.01 14.31
C ASP A 158 -19.72 -25.69 13.98
N SER A 159 -18.40 -25.77 13.81
CA SER A 159 -17.63 -24.61 13.39
C SER A 159 -18.23 -24.11 12.07
N PRO A 160 -18.64 -22.83 11.97
CA PRO A 160 -19.16 -22.33 10.72
C PRO A 160 -18.12 -22.58 9.63
N ILE A 161 -18.57 -22.89 8.41
CA ILE A 161 -17.72 -22.89 7.23
C ILE A 161 -17.35 -21.42 7.00
N LEU A 162 -16.42 -20.91 7.80
CA LEU A 162 -15.67 -19.71 7.50
C LEU A 162 -14.95 -20.00 6.18
N PRO A 163 -14.79 -19.01 5.29
CA PRO A 163 -13.96 -19.18 4.11
C PRO A 163 -12.57 -19.58 4.60
N THR A 164 -12.33 -20.88 4.62
CA THR A 164 -11.09 -21.54 5.03
C THR A 164 -10.08 -21.48 3.89
N GLN A 165 -10.49 -20.90 2.76
CA GLN A 165 -9.63 -20.65 1.63
C GLN A 165 -9.34 -19.16 1.50
N PRO A 166 -8.05 -18.76 1.45
CA PRO A 166 -7.60 -17.41 1.15
C PRO A 166 -7.90 -16.95 -0.29
N ASP A 167 -8.75 -17.68 -1.00
CA ASP A 167 -9.20 -17.36 -2.36
C ASP A 167 -10.19 -16.17 -2.37
N SER A 168 -10.73 -15.78 -1.20
CA SER A 168 -11.31 -14.46 -1.00
C SER A 168 -10.27 -13.53 -0.38
N SER A 169 -9.37 -13.02 -1.21
CA SER A 169 -8.45 -11.91 -0.91
C SER A 169 -9.16 -10.58 -0.59
N ASP A 170 -10.43 -10.62 -0.19
CA ASP A 170 -11.25 -9.46 0.13
C ASP A 170 -11.16 -9.13 1.63
N LEU A 171 -10.45 -8.06 1.93
CA LEU A 171 -10.39 -7.40 3.22
C LEU A 171 -11.20 -6.10 3.23
N SER A 172 -12.24 -5.99 2.40
CA SER A 172 -13.18 -4.88 2.47
C SER A 172 -13.76 -4.71 3.88
N TRP A 173 -14.14 -3.47 4.20
CA TRP A 173 -14.75 -3.18 5.49
C TRP A 173 -15.99 -4.02 5.77
N ALA A 174 -16.76 -4.36 4.73
CA ALA A 174 -17.93 -5.23 4.86
C ALA A 174 -17.53 -6.63 5.35
N THR A 175 -16.49 -7.22 4.76
CA THR A 175 -15.99 -8.56 5.12
C THR A 175 -15.39 -8.56 6.52
N VAL A 176 -14.51 -7.60 6.82
CA VAL A 176 -13.88 -7.46 8.15
C VAL A 176 -14.95 -7.23 9.25
N GLN A 177 -15.94 -6.38 8.99
CA GLN A 177 -17.03 -6.12 9.92
C GLN A 177 -17.95 -7.34 10.11
N GLY A 178 -18.19 -8.11 9.05
CA GLY A 178 -18.95 -9.36 9.12
C GLY A 178 -18.32 -10.35 10.09
N ILE A 179 -17.01 -10.60 9.94
CA ILE A 179 -16.25 -11.50 10.81
C ILE A 179 -16.21 -10.98 12.25
N SER A 180 -15.97 -9.68 12.44
CA SER A 180 -15.98 -9.05 13.77
C SER A 180 -17.33 -9.20 14.50
N CYS A 181 -18.43 -9.01 13.77
CA CYS A 181 -19.78 -9.18 14.32
C CYS A 181 -20.04 -10.63 14.73
N GLN A 182 -19.69 -11.59 13.86
CA GLN A 182 -19.83 -13.03 14.15
C GLN A 182 -19.06 -13.41 15.41
N TYR A 183 -17.80 -13.02 15.51
CA TYR A 183 -16.97 -13.28 16.70
C TYR A 183 -17.61 -12.72 17.97
N ARG A 184 -18.06 -11.46 17.94
CA ARG A 184 -18.73 -10.83 19.07
C ARG A 184 -20.01 -11.56 19.48
N ASP A 185 -20.79 -12.03 18.51
CA ASP A 185 -22.07 -12.67 18.80
C ASP A 185 -21.88 -14.09 19.37
N HIS A 186 -20.88 -14.85 18.88
CA HIS A 186 -20.47 -16.11 19.51
C HIS A 186 -19.96 -15.91 20.94
N MET A 187 -19.11 -14.90 21.18
CA MET A 187 -18.63 -14.57 22.53
C MET A 187 -19.75 -14.20 23.49
N LYS A 188 -20.81 -13.51 23.03
CA LYS A 188 -21.98 -13.21 23.87
C LYS A 188 -22.74 -14.48 24.27
N ILE A 189 -22.88 -15.44 23.37
CA ILE A 189 -23.53 -16.73 23.67
C ILE A 189 -22.73 -17.46 24.75
N LEU A 190 -21.41 -17.58 24.57
CA LEU A 190 -20.53 -18.23 25.53
C LEU A 190 -20.60 -17.62 26.93
N VAL A 191 -20.54 -16.28 27.02
CA VAL A 191 -20.66 -15.58 28.30
C VAL A 191 -22.06 -15.75 28.91
N GLY A 192 -23.10 -15.83 28.08
CA GLY A 192 -24.48 -16.11 28.49
C GLY A 192 -24.61 -17.50 29.10
N ASP A 193 -24.13 -18.53 28.41
CA ASP A 193 -24.18 -19.93 28.85
C ASP A 193 -23.34 -20.15 30.10
N SER A 194 -22.15 -19.54 30.18
CA SER A 194 -21.31 -19.55 31.38
C SER A 194 -22.02 -18.97 32.60
N LYS A 195 -22.75 -17.85 32.42
CA LYS A 195 -23.54 -17.25 33.51
C LYS A 195 -24.70 -18.15 33.94
N GLN A 196 -25.39 -18.80 32.99
CA GLN A 196 -26.47 -19.72 33.29
C GLN A 196 -25.99 -20.97 34.03
N LEU A 197 -24.88 -21.56 33.59
CA LEU A 197 -24.23 -22.69 34.27
C LEU A 197 -23.83 -22.33 35.70
N LEU A 198 -23.26 -21.15 35.90
CA LEU A 198 -22.84 -20.68 37.22
C LEU A 198 -24.05 -20.43 38.14
N LEU A 199 -25.14 -19.85 37.62
CA LEU A 199 -26.42 -19.72 38.32
C LEU A 199 -27.04 -21.07 38.68
N PHE A 200 -27.00 -22.04 37.75
CA PHE A 200 -27.50 -23.39 37.98
C PHE A 200 -26.69 -24.12 39.06
N ALA A 201 -25.35 -24.06 38.97
CA ALA A 201 -24.45 -24.63 39.95
C ALA A 201 -24.66 -24.00 41.34
N CYS A 202 -24.78 -22.67 41.43
CA CYS A 202 -25.09 -21.98 42.68
C CYS A 202 -26.45 -22.40 43.26
N LYS A 203 -27.49 -22.54 42.41
CA LYS A 203 -28.82 -22.98 42.85
C LYS A 203 -28.80 -24.42 43.37
N HIS A 204 -28.11 -25.32 42.69
CA HIS A 204 -27.95 -26.71 43.13
C HIS A 204 -27.11 -26.82 44.41
N ALA A 205 -26.04 -26.03 44.53
CA ALA A 205 -25.25 -25.96 45.75
C ALA A 205 -26.09 -25.48 46.94
N LEU A 206 -26.92 -24.44 46.76
CA LEU A 206 -27.83 -23.95 47.79
C LEU A 206 -28.85 -25.03 48.24
N ILE A 207 -29.47 -25.74 47.29
CA ILE A 207 -30.41 -26.84 47.59
C ILE A 207 -29.70 -27.96 48.38
N TYR A 208 -28.49 -28.34 47.96
CA TYR A 208 -27.70 -29.35 48.66
C TYR A 208 -27.33 -28.94 50.09
N TYR A 209 -26.98 -27.65 50.29
CA TYR A 209 -26.68 -27.13 51.62
C TYR A 209 -27.93 -27.07 52.52
N ASP A 210 -29.09 -26.71 51.99
CA ASP A 210 -30.34 -26.67 52.76
C ASP A 210 -30.83 -28.07 53.16
N ASP A 211 -30.73 -29.07 52.27
CA ASP A 211 -31.07 -30.47 52.57
C ASP A 211 -30.14 -31.07 53.66
N HIS A 212 -28.84 -30.76 53.61
CA HIS A 212 -27.88 -31.19 54.64
C HIS A 212 -28.06 -30.46 55.97
N ARG A 213 -28.57 -29.23 55.96
CA ARG A 213 -28.88 -28.48 57.18
C ARG A 213 -30.15 -29.01 57.85
N MET A 214 -31.16 -29.38 57.06
CA MET A 214 -32.41 -29.99 57.53
C MET A 214 -32.18 -31.39 58.13
N THR A 215 -31.39 -32.23 57.47
CA THR A 215 -31.04 -33.57 57.98
C THR A 215 -30.24 -33.51 59.29
N ASN A 216 -29.29 -32.59 59.42
CA ASN A 216 -28.56 -32.38 60.68
C ASN A 216 -29.44 -31.80 61.81
N ALA A 217 -30.40 -30.94 61.50
CA ALA A 217 -31.35 -30.41 62.48
C ALA A 217 -32.35 -31.48 62.99
N ILE A 218 -32.74 -32.42 62.13
CA ILE A 218 -33.59 -33.56 62.51
C ILE A 218 -32.82 -34.55 63.40
N SER A 219 -31.54 -34.79 63.14
CA SER A 219 -30.70 -35.65 64.00
C SER A 219 -30.37 -35.06 65.37
N LEU A 220 -30.42 -33.73 65.54
CA LEU A 220 -30.18 -33.04 66.82
C LEU A 220 -31.45 -32.87 67.68
N SER A 221 -32.64 -33.09 67.12
CA SER A 221 -33.92 -32.99 67.84
C SER A 221 -34.49 -34.34 68.29
N THR A 222 -33.82 -35.44 67.97
CA THR A 222 -34.23 -36.83 68.28
C THR A 222 -33.38 -37.51 69.35
N THR A 223 -32.51 -36.77 70.04
CA THR A 223 -31.76 -37.20 71.24
C THR A 223 -32.18 -36.37 72.44
#